data_AF-A0A2U8X7R6-F1
#
_entry.id   AF-A0A2U8X7R6-F1
#
_cell.length_a   1.000
_cell.length_b   1.000
_cell.length_c   1.000
_cell.angle_alpha   90.00
_cell.angle_beta   90.00
_cell.angle_gamma   90.00
#
_symmetry.space_group_name_H-M   'P 1'
#
loop_
_entity.id
_entity.type
_entity.pdbx_description
1 polymer ?
#
loop_
_entity_poly.entity_id
_entity_poly.type
_entity_poly.pdbx_seq_one_letter_code
_entity_poly.pdbx_strand_id
1 'polypeptide(L)'
;MTQIAAFLVFLAMGVTNLLAVQAGLTAVLGVPVLVALVVAVPVFYFRFVGSAAGIVGAIVGWQMPVPLAVLLFCWPVLVYGFLRGGAEARSILARRAA
;
A
#
# COMPACT_ATOMS: atom_id res chain seq x y z
N MET A 1 21.86 -8.53 -9.20
CA MET A 1 20.63 -9.35 -9.03
C MET A 1 19.63 -8.72 -8.06
N THR A 2 20.08 -8.22 -6.89
CA THR A 2 19.21 -7.58 -5.87
C THR A 2 18.43 -6.35 -6.36
N GLN A 3 19.02 -5.49 -7.20
CA GLN A 3 18.33 -4.30 -7.73
C GLN A 3 17.16 -4.63 -8.66
N ILE A 4 17.33 -5.61 -9.56
CA ILE A 4 16.28 -6.03 -10.50
C ILE A 4 15.10 -6.64 -9.72
N ALA A 5 15.39 -7.49 -8.74
CA ALA A 5 14.35 -8.07 -7.89
C ALA A 5 13.58 -7.00 -7.12
N ALA A 6 14.27 -6.02 -6.52
CA ALA A 6 13.63 -4.90 -5.84
C ALA A 6 12.75 -4.08 -6.79
N PHE A 7 13.26 -3.76 -8.00
CA PHE A 7 12.49 -3.05 -9.02
C PHE A 7 11.21 -3.81 -9.40
N LEU A 8 11.31 -5.12 -9.65
CA LEU A 8 10.14 -5.95 -9.99
C LEU A 8 9.09 -5.98 -8.87
N VAL A 9 9.53 -6.03 -7.61
CA VAL A 9 8.62 -5.96 -6.45
C VAL A 9 7.92 -4.60 -6.40
N PHE A 10 8.64 -3.50 -6.57
CA PHE A 10 8.03 -2.16 -6.59
C PHE A 10 7.09 -1.96 -7.77
N LEU A 11 7.42 -2.50 -8.95
CA LEU A 11 6.57 -2.45 -10.12
C LEU A 11 5.29 -3.24 -9.89
N ALA A 12 5.38 -4.49 -9.44
CA ALA A 12 4.23 -5.32 -9.13
C ALA A 12 3.33 -4.63 -8.10
N MET A 13 3.90 -4.09 -7.03
CA MET A 13 3.17 -3.31 -6.02
C MET A 13 2.45 -2.09 -6.61
N GLY A 14 3.13 -1.31 -7.46
CA GLY A 14 2.54 -0.15 -8.12
C GLY A 14 1.36 -0.53 -9.01
N VAL A 15 1.51 -1.59 -9.81
CA VAL A 15 0.44 -2.12 -10.66
C VAL A 15 -0.72 -2.65 -9.81
N THR A 16 -0.45 -3.45 -8.77
CA THR A 16 -1.48 -3.95 -7.87
C THR A 16 -2.27 -2.81 -7.24
N ASN A 17 -1.61 -1.74 -6.80
CA ASN A 17 -2.31 -0.60 -6.23
C ASN A 17 -3.15 0.15 -7.27
N LEU A 18 -2.61 0.38 -8.47
CA LEU A 18 -3.36 0.97 -9.58
C LEU A 18 -4.64 0.18 -9.90
N LEU A 19 -4.52 -1.15 -9.98
CA LEU A 19 -5.65 -2.04 -10.25
C LEU A 19 -6.66 -2.08 -9.10
N ALA A 20 -6.21 -2.02 -7.85
CA ALA A 20 -7.10 -1.95 -6.69
C ALA A 20 -7.91 -0.66 -6.70
N VAL A 21 -7.28 0.49 -6.94
CA VAL A 21 -7.96 1.78 -7.08
C VAL A 21 -8.95 1.75 -8.24
N GLN A 22 -8.54 1.23 -9.39
CA GLN A 22 -9.41 1.08 -10.56
C GLN A 22 -10.63 0.22 -10.22
N ALA A 23 -10.44 -0.93 -9.57
CA ALA A 23 -11.52 -1.81 -9.16
C ALA A 23 -12.47 -1.13 -8.16
N GLY A 24 -11.93 -0.35 -7.23
CA GLY A 24 -12.70 0.48 -6.30
C GLY A 24 -13.58 1.51 -7.02
N LEU A 25 -12.99 2.27 -7.95
CA LEU A 25 -13.71 3.26 -8.75
C LEU A 25 -14.84 2.62 -9.57
N THR A 26 -14.58 1.45 -10.19
CA THR A 26 -15.62 0.74 -10.94
C THR A 26 -16.72 0.20 -10.04
N ALA A 27 -16.39 -0.33 -8.86
CA ALA A 27 -17.36 -0.97 -7.97
C ALA A 27 -18.21 0.06 -7.20
N VAL A 28 -17.63 1.19 -6.80
CA VAL A 28 -18.33 2.21 -5.99
C VAL A 28 -19.05 3.23 -6.86
N LEU A 29 -18.43 3.67 -7.96
CA LEU A 29 -18.93 4.79 -8.77
C LEU A 29 -19.49 4.33 -10.13
N GLY A 30 -19.39 3.05 -10.47
CA GLY A 30 -19.82 2.53 -11.77
C GLY A 30 -19.05 3.10 -12.96
N VAL A 31 -17.88 3.69 -12.71
CA VAL A 31 -17.05 4.31 -13.76
C VAL A 31 -16.60 3.23 -14.74
N PRO A 32 -16.58 3.47 -16.07
CA PRO A 32 -16.06 2.50 -17.03
C PRO A 32 -14.58 2.17 -16.75
N VAL A 33 -14.18 0.91 -16.94
CA VAL A 33 -12.83 0.40 -16.59
C VAL A 33 -11.70 1.28 -17.13
N LEU A 34 -11.77 1.68 -18.41
CA LEU A 34 -10.75 2.53 -19.03
C LEU A 34 -10.66 3.92 -18.39
N VAL A 35 -11.80 4.52 -18.04
CA VAL A 35 -11.85 5.83 -17.38
C VAL A 35 -11.33 5.70 -15.95
N ALA A 36 -11.71 4.64 -15.23
CA ALA A 36 -11.22 4.35 -13.89
C ALA A 36 -9.69 4.17 -13.87
N LEU A 37 -9.10 3.55 -14.90
CA LEU A 37 -7.65 3.43 -15.03
C LEU A 37 -6.96 4.80 -15.16
N VAL A 38 -7.49 5.68 -16.02
CA VAL A 38 -6.94 7.04 -16.22
C VAL A 38 -7.02 7.86 -14.94
N VAL A 39 -8.13 7.73 -14.18
CA VAL A 39 -8.33 8.41 -12.90
C VAL A 39 -7.49 7.80 -11.77
N ALA A 40 -7.19 6.49 -11.83
CA ALA A 40 -6.36 5.84 -10.82
C ALA A 40 -4.91 6.37 -10.82
N VAL A 41 -4.37 6.78 -11.96
CA VAL A 41 -3.01 7.32 -12.09
C VAL A 41 -2.76 8.56 -11.21
N PRO A 42 -3.57 9.65 -11.29
CA PRO A 42 -3.38 10.82 -10.43
C PRO A 42 -3.66 10.51 -8.95
N VAL A 43 -4.62 9.62 -8.65
CA VAL A 43 -4.91 9.21 -7.26
C VAL A 43 -3.70 8.49 -6.64
N PHE A 44 -3.02 7.65 -7.41
CA PHE A 44 -1.81 6.96 -6.97
C PHE A 44 -0.62 7.90 -6.74
N TYR A 45 -0.55 9.05 -7.42
CA TYR A 45 0.54 10.01 -7.26
C TYR A 45 0.58 10.65 -5.85
N PHE A 46 -0.57 10.72 -5.19
CA PHE A 46 -0.67 11.21 -3.82
C PHE A 46 -0.34 10.09 -2.83
N ARG A 47 0.84 10.16 -2.21
CA ARG A 47 1.43 9.10 -1.36
C ARG A 47 0.45 8.42 -0.39
N PHE A 48 -0.32 9.19 0.39
CA PHE A 48 -1.24 8.61 1.38
C PHE A 48 -2.62 8.31 0.80
N VAL A 49 -3.05 9.08 -0.20
CA VAL A 49 -4.36 8.92 -0.84
C VAL A 49 -4.35 7.65 -1.69
N GLY A 50 -3.26 7.37 -2.41
CA GLY A 50 -3.10 6.16 -3.20
C GLY A 50 -3.16 4.88 -2.36
N SER A 51 -2.54 4.85 -1.19
CA SER A 51 -2.63 3.70 -0.28
C SER A 51 -4.04 3.54 0.30
N ALA A 52 -4.68 4.63 0.73
CA ALA A 52 -6.04 4.58 1.27
C ALA A 52 -7.05 4.14 0.19
N ALA A 53 -6.96 4.71 -1.01
CA ALA A 53 -7.79 4.35 -2.16
C ALA A 53 -7.55 2.90 -2.60
N GLY A 54 -6.30 2.42 -2.53
CA GLY A 54 -5.93 1.02 -2.78
C GLY A 54 -6.59 0.06 -1.79
N ILE A 55 -6.54 0.38 -0.50
CA ILE A 55 -7.19 -0.42 0.55
C ILE A 55 -8.69 -0.49 0.33
N VAL A 56 -9.34 0.67 0.16
CA VAL A 56 -10.78 0.74 -0.10
C VAL A 56 -11.11 -0.04 -1.36
N GLY A 57 -10.34 0.16 -2.43
CA GLY A 57 -10.54 -0.50 -3.71
C GLY A 57 -10.37 -2.02 -3.67
N ALA A 58 -9.40 -2.53 -2.91
CA ALA A 58 -9.25 -3.96 -2.70
C ALA A 58 -10.39 -4.55 -1.85
N ILE A 59 -10.87 -3.83 -0.84
CA ILE A 59 -11.99 -4.28 -0.01
C ILE A 59 -13.29 -4.33 -0.83
N VAL A 60 -13.62 -3.26 -1.55
CA VAL A 60 -14.91 -3.16 -2.25
C VAL A 60 -14.88 -3.83 -3.64
N GLY A 61 -13.75 -3.74 -4.35
CA GLY A 61 -13.60 -4.24 -5.71
C GLY A 61 -13.11 -5.68 -5.78
N TRP A 62 -12.22 -6.10 -4.89
CA TRP A 62 -11.70 -7.48 -4.85
C TRP A 62 -12.28 -8.32 -3.72
N GLN A 63 -13.16 -7.75 -2.90
CA GLN A 63 -13.73 -8.40 -1.72
C GLN A 63 -12.65 -8.92 -0.77
N MET A 64 -11.50 -8.24 -0.74
CA MET A 64 -10.37 -8.62 0.07
C MET A 64 -10.67 -8.35 1.56
N PRO A 65 -10.36 -9.28 2.47
CA PRO A 65 -10.55 -9.04 3.90
C PRO A 65 -9.69 -7.87 4.38
N VAL A 66 -10.26 -7.03 5.25
CA VAL A 66 -9.65 -5.79 5.74
C VAL A 66 -8.19 -5.96 6.23
N PRO A 67 -7.85 -6.98 7.04
CA PRO A 67 -6.47 -7.15 7.51
C PRO A 67 -5.49 -7.38 6.37
N LEU A 68 -5.88 -8.13 5.34
CA LEU A 68 -5.04 -8.44 4.20
C LEU A 68 -4.83 -7.22 3.31
N ALA A 69 -5.88 -6.42 3.09
CA ALA A 69 -5.77 -5.16 2.34
C ALA A 69 -4.81 -4.18 3.03
N VAL A 70 -4.96 -4.01 4.36
CA VAL A 70 -4.05 -3.14 5.13
C VAL A 70 -2.61 -3.63 5.06
N LEU A 71 -2.37 -4.93 5.22
CA LEU A 71 -1.03 -5.49 5.09
C LEU A 71 -0.45 -5.23 3.70
N LEU A 72 -1.20 -5.52 2.63
CA LEU A 72 -0.71 -5.39 1.26
C LEU A 72 -0.33 -3.94 0.90
N PHE A 73 -1.11 -2.95 1.33
CA PHE A 73 -0.90 -1.55 0.93
C PHE A 73 -0.13 -0.70 1.95
N CYS A 74 -0.07 -1.11 3.22
CA CYS A 74 0.65 -0.37 4.28
C CYS A 74 1.92 -1.06 4.79
N TRP A 75 2.29 -2.25 4.31
CA TRP A 75 3.47 -2.96 4.81
C TRP A 75 4.77 -2.14 4.87
N PRO A 76 5.12 -1.21 3.95
CA PRO A 76 6.39 -0.50 4.07
C PRO A 76 6.38 0.44 5.28
N VAL A 77 5.22 1.02 5.59
CA VAL A 77 5.01 1.86 6.77
C VAL A 77 5.02 1.00 8.04
N LEU A 78 4.40 -0.17 8.00
CA LEU A 78 4.41 -1.11 9.12
C LEU A 78 5.83 -1.61 9.43
N VAL A 79 6.59 -1.99 8.40
CA VAL A 79 7.99 -2.40 8.52
C VAL A 79 8.84 -1.26 9.04
N TYR A 80 8.68 -0.04 8.50
CA TYR A 80 9.40 1.13 9.00
C TYR A 80 9.08 1.40 10.47
N GLY A 81 7.80 1.40 10.85
CA GLY A 81 7.36 1.60 12.23
C GLY A 81 7.92 0.54 13.18
N PHE A 82 7.92 -0.73 12.75
CA PHE A 82 8.48 -1.84 13.52
C PHE A 82 9.99 -1.70 13.73
N LEU A 83 10.75 -1.43 12.66
CA LEU A 83 12.21 -1.27 12.74
C LEU A 83 12.59 -0.06 13.58
N ARG A 84 11.90 1.07 13.40
CA ARG A 84 12.15 2.29 14.16
C ARG A 84 11.79 2.12 15.63
N GLY A 85 10.62 1.54 15.92
CA GLY A 85 10.19 1.25 17.29
C GLY A 85 11.14 0.28 18.00
N GLY A 86 11.61 -0.76 17.31
CA GLY A 86 12.61 -1.68 17.84
C GLY A 86 13.95 -1.01 18.15
N ALA A 87 14.41 -0.11 17.29
CA ALA A 87 15.63 0.67 17.52
C ALA A 87 15.50 1.61 18.74
N GLU A 88 14.38 2.30 18.88
CA GLU A 88 14.09 3.17 20.03
C GLU A 88 14.01 2.36 21.33
N ALA A 89 13.27 1.25 21.34
CA ALA A 89 13.16 0.36 22.49
C ALA A 89 14.53 -0.19 22.92
N ARG A 90 15.37 -0.62 21.97
CA ARG A 90 16.75 -1.05 22.24
C ARG A 90 17.58 0.07 22.86
N SER A 91 17.44 1.30 22.37
CA SER A 91 18.18 2.45 22.90
C SER A 91 17.79 2.78 24.34
N ILE A 92 16.50 2.68 24.68
CA ILE A 92 16.00 2.90 26.04
C ILE A 92 16.49 1.81 26.99
N LEU A 93 16.44 0.54 26.55
CA LEU A 93 16.93 -0.59 27.34
C LEU A 93 18.45 -0.50 27.58
N ALA A 94 19.23 -0.11 26.56
CA ALA A 94 20.67 0.06 26.69
C ALA A 94 21.05 1.18 27.68
N ARG A 95 20.29 2.29 27.71
CA ARG A 95 20.49 3.37 28.70
C ARG A 95 20.10 2.99 30.13
N ARG A 96 19.18 2.04 30.30
CA ARG A 96 18.77 1.55 31.63
C ARG A 96 19.70 0.46 32.19
N ALA A 97 20.50 -0.15 31.32
CA ALA A 97 21.46 -1.19 31.68
C ALA A 97 22.89 -0.65 31.95
N ALA A 98 23.11 0.64 31.72
CA ALA A 98 24.34 1.39 32.05
C ALA A 98 24.11 2.20 33.32
#